data_AF-A0A1W9UB13-F1
#
_entry.id   AF-A0A1W9UB13-F1
#
_cell.length_a   1.000
_cell.length_b   1.000
_cell.length_c   1.000
_cell.angle_alpha   90.00
_cell.angle_beta   90.00
_cell.angle_gamma   90.00
#
_symmetry.space_group_name_H-M   'P 1'
#
loop_
_entity.id
_entity.type
_entity.pdbx_description
1 polymer ?
#
loop_
_entity_poly.entity_id
_entity_poly.type
_entity_poly.pdbx_seq_one_letter_code
_entity_poly.pdbx_strand_id
1 'polypeptide(L)'
;MDEKRSNVYPVVNTHNEWDPLEEIIVGVVEGAMIPPWDVIMEATLHGQDLWDFYKKHGGTPWPQELIDAAKKDLDEFVHILKAEGVTVRRPTPYDFSKPYSTPDFEIESSCYALMPRDVLLVIGDQIIEAPMGWRSRYYEHHAYKDLCKEYFKKGARWVSAP
;
A
#
# COMPACT_ATOMS: atom_id res chain seq x y z
N MET A 1 43.52 -11.14 16.40
CA MET A 1 42.85 -9.87 16.01
C MET A 1 41.74 -10.27 15.09
N ASP A 2 40.55 -10.52 15.65
CA ASP A 2 39.36 -10.79 14.86
C ASP A 2 38.90 -9.48 14.22
N GLU A 3 39.04 -9.39 12.90
CA GLU A 3 38.32 -8.38 12.12
C GLU A 3 36.84 -8.57 12.40
N LYS A 4 36.26 -7.66 13.18
CA LYS A 4 34.81 -7.48 13.25
C LYS A 4 34.35 -7.21 11.82
N ARG A 5 33.88 -8.25 11.12
CA ARG A 5 33.06 -8.08 9.92
C ARG A 5 31.95 -7.12 10.34
N SER A 6 31.94 -5.92 9.76
CA SER A 6 30.73 -5.11 9.77
C SER A 6 29.67 -5.96 9.10
N ASN A 7 28.76 -6.55 9.87
CA ASN A 7 27.55 -7.15 9.31
C ASN A 7 26.73 -5.98 8.76
N VAL A 8 27.04 -5.57 7.53
CA VAL A 8 26.19 -4.63 6.80
C VAL A 8 25.00 -5.47 6.36
N TYR A 9 23.95 -5.44 7.16
CA TYR A 9 22.68 -6.07 6.77
C TYR A 9 22.14 -5.37 5.52
N PRO A 10 21.44 -6.09 4.62
CA PRO A 10 20.79 -5.46 3.49
C PRO A 10 19.79 -4.39 3.97
N VAL A 11 19.63 -3.33 3.17
CA VAL A 11 18.72 -2.20 3.48
C VAL A 11 17.26 -2.62 3.70
N VAL A 12 16.88 -3.77 3.13
CA VAL A 12 15.62 -4.46 3.37
C VAL A 12 15.99 -5.79 4.00
N ASN A 13 15.49 -6.08 5.20
CA ASN A 13 15.75 -7.35 5.86
C ASN A 13 14.64 -7.65 6.87
N THR A 14 13.74 -8.58 6.54
CA THR A 14 12.76 -9.07 7.51
C THR A 14 12.50 -10.56 7.34
N HIS A 15 12.44 -11.28 8.46
CA HIS A 15 12.25 -12.73 8.49
C HIS A 15 11.01 -13.17 9.26
N ASN A 16 10.36 -12.24 9.97
CA ASN A 16 9.19 -12.47 10.80
C ASN A 16 8.52 -11.13 11.14
N GLU A 17 7.47 -11.19 11.94
CA GLU A 17 6.60 -10.04 12.23
C GLU A 17 6.83 -9.47 13.65
N TRP A 18 7.89 -9.86 14.37
CA TRP A 18 8.08 -9.50 15.79
C TRP A 18 9.49 -9.07 16.19
N ASP A 19 10.51 -9.29 15.35
CA ASP A 19 11.84 -8.74 15.60
C ASP A 19 11.80 -7.20 15.68
N PRO A 20 12.76 -6.55 16.38
CA PRO A 20 12.76 -5.10 16.54
C PRO A 20 12.64 -4.37 15.19
N LEU A 21 11.60 -3.52 15.08
CA LEU A 21 11.28 -2.80 13.85
C LEU A 21 12.22 -1.59 13.67
N GLU A 22 12.90 -1.50 12.53
CA GLU A 22 13.81 -0.38 12.21
C GLU A 22 13.23 0.60 11.17
N GLU A 23 12.55 0.10 10.12
CA GLU A 23 11.94 0.90 9.06
C GLU A 23 10.59 0.30 8.64
N ILE A 24 9.59 1.16 8.38
CA ILE A 24 8.23 0.77 7.97
C ILE A 24 7.67 1.71 6.90
N ILE A 25 6.88 1.14 5.99
CA ILE A 25 6.04 1.91 5.06
C ILE A 25 4.65 2.05 5.66
N VAL A 26 4.21 3.29 5.86
CA VAL A 26 2.85 3.62 6.30
C VAL A 26 2.12 4.25 5.12
N GLY A 27 0.90 3.77 4.83
CA GLY A 27 0.08 4.26 3.72
C GLY A 27 -0.35 5.72 3.85
N VAL A 28 -1.21 6.18 2.94
CA VAL A 28 -1.82 7.52 2.92
C VAL A 28 -3.32 7.39 2.65
N VAL A 29 -4.11 8.33 3.18
CA VAL A 29 -5.57 8.37 2.98
C VAL A 29 -5.98 9.40 1.93
N GLU A 30 -5.09 10.34 1.63
CA GLU A 30 -5.34 11.42 0.68
C GLU A 30 -5.57 10.89 -0.73
N GLY A 31 -6.64 11.37 -1.36
CA GLY A 31 -7.04 10.92 -2.70
C GLY A 31 -7.66 9.53 -2.75
N ALA A 32 -7.97 8.90 -1.60
CA ALA A 32 -8.67 7.63 -1.58
C ALA A 32 -10.04 7.72 -2.24
N MET A 33 -10.33 6.76 -3.10
CA MET A 33 -11.60 6.59 -3.80
C MET A 33 -12.37 5.44 -3.17
N ILE A 34 -13.69 5.49 -3.28
CA ILE A 34 -14.55 4.32 -3.08
C ILE A 34 -14.40 3.45 -4.33
N PRO A 35 -13.87 2.22 -4.23
CA PRO A 35 -13.74 1.32 -5.37
C PRO A 35 -15.03 1.22 -6.21
N PRO A 36 -14.96 1.36 -7.55
CA PRO A 36 -16.11 1.10 -8.42
C PRO A 36 -16.62 -0.34 -8.24
N TRP A 37 -17.94 -0.51 -8.27
CA TRP A 37 -18.55 -1.84 -8.11
C TRP A 37 -18.02 -2.83 -9.16
N ASP A 38 -17.54 -3.99 -8.71
CA ASP A 38 -17.05 -5.07 -9.55
C ASP A 38 -17.50 -6.43 -9.02
N VAL A 39 -17.52 -7.45 -9.87
CA VAL A 39 -17.99 -8.81 -9.54
C VAL A 39 -17.31 -9.40 -8.31
N ILE A 40 -16.03 -9.07 -8.07
CA ILE A 40 -15.29 -9.56 -6.90
C ILE A 40 -15.88 -9.06 -5.57
N MET A 41 -16.58 -7.92 -5.58
CA MET A 41 -17.12 -7.33 -4.36
C MET A 41 -18.19 -8.19 -3.71
N GLU A 42 -18.94 -8.98 -4.48
CA GLU A 42 -19.91 -9.93 -3.90
C GLU A 42 -19.21 -11.02 -3.06
N ALA A 43 -17.97 -11.37 -3.41
CA ALA A 43 -17.18 -12.36 -2.68
C ALA A 43 -16.43 -11.75 -1.48
N THR A 44 -16.13 -10.45 -1.50
CA THR A 44 -15.24 -9.80 -0.52
C THR A 44 -15.92 -8.81 0.41
N LEU A 45 -17.13 -8.34 0.09
CA LEU A 45 -17.92 -7.45 0.93
C LEU A 45 -19.13 -8.20 1.50
N HIS A 46 -19.40 -8.03 2.80
CA HIS A 46 -20.47 -8.75 3.48
C HIS A 46 -21.64 -7.83 3.84
N GLY A 47 -22.81 -8.10 3.26
CA GLY A 47 -24.06 -7.43 3.59
C GLY A 47 -24.60 -6.56 2.45
N GLN A 48 -25.92 -6.62 2.25
CA GLN A 48 -26.60 -5.91 1.17
C GLN A 48 -26.42 -4.39 1.26
N ASP A 49 -26.42 -3.83 2.46
CA ASP A 49 -26.24 -2.38 2.67
C ASP A 49 -24.88 -1.89 2.16
N LEU A 50 -23.81 -2.69 2.36
CA LEU A 50 -22.51 -2.38 1.79
C LEU A 50 -22.53 -2.51 0.27
N TRP A 51 -23.18 -3.54 -0.27
CA TRP A 51 -23.28 -3.68 -1.72
C TRP A 51 -23.99 -2.49 -2.36
N ASP A 52 -25.10 -2.06 -1.77
CA ASP A 52 -25.88 -0.91 -2.24
C ASP A 52 -25.07 0.39 -2.12
N PHE A 53 -24.28 0.56 -1.05
CA PHE A 53 -23.36 1.68 -0.90
C PHE A 53 -22.33 1.73 -2.04
N TYR A 54 -21.61 0.63 -2.30
CA TYR A 54 -20.58 0.61 -3.35
C TYR A 54 -21.17 0.71 -4.76
N LYS A 55 -22.35 0.13 -5.03
CA LYS A 55 -23.07 0.32 -6.29
C LYS A 55 -23.47 1.76 -6.54
N LYS A 56 -23.78 2.50 -5.46
CA LYS A 56 -24.22 3.90 -5.54
C LYS A 56 -23.06 4.91 -5.55
N HIS A 57 -21.99 4.62 -4.82
CA HIS A 57 -20.91 5.57 -4.54
C HIS A 57 -19.54 5.16 -5.09
N GLY A 58 -19.41 3.96 -5.69
CA GLY A 58 -18.19 3.53 -6.34
C GLY A 58 -17.72 4.52 -7.41
N GLY A 59 -16.41 4.70 -7.53
CA GLY A 59 -15.80 5.69 -8.42
C GLY A 59 -15.76 7.12 -7.86
N THR A 60 -16.33 7.36 -6.67
CA THR A 60 -16.33 8.69 -6.04
C THR A 60 -15.36 8.78 -4.86
N PRO A 61 -14.87 9.97 -4.49
CA PRO A 61 -14.04 10.14 -3.29
C PRO A 61 -14.80 9.78 -2.01
N TRP A 62 -14.08 9.33 -0.99
CA TRP A 62 -14.64 9.21 0.35
C TRP A 62 -15.07 10.58 0.92
N PRO A 63 -16.10 10.64 1.78
CA PRO A 63 -16.47 11.86 2.49
C PRO A 63 -15.27 12.49 3.20
N GLN A 64 -15.09 13.80 3.01
CA GLN A 64 -13.92 14.51 3.53
C GLN A 64 -13.76 14.38 5.05
N GLU A 65 -14.87 14.40 5.80
CA GLU A 65 -14.86 14.20 7.26
C GLU A 65 -14.22 12.87 7.67
N LEU A 66 -14.49 11.78 6.93
CA LEU A 66 -13.90 10.47 7.19
C LEU A 66 -12.41 10.44 6.82
N ILE A 67 -12.03 11.11 5.73
CA ILE A 67 -10.63 11.25 5.34
C ILE A 67 -9.84 12.04 6.38
N ASP A 68 -10.40 13.15 6.88
CA ASP A 68 -9.74 13.99 7.89
C ASP A 68 -9.58 13.25 9.22
N ALA A 69 -10.60 12.49 9.64
CA ALA A 69 -10.52 11.64 10.83
C ALA A 69 -9.44 10.55 10.66
N ALA A 70 -9.46 9.82 9.55
CA ALA A 70 -8.47 8.77 9.28
C ALA A 70 -7.04 9.33 9.15
N LYS A 71 -6.90 10.53 8.56
CA LYS A 71 -5.62 11.23 8.46
C LYS A 71 -5.06 11.55 9.85
N LYS A 72 -5.92 12.05 10.75
CA LYS A 72 -5.52 12.36 12.13
C LYS A 72 -5.01 11.11 12.86
N ASP A 73 -5.73 10.00 12.74
CA ASP A 73 -5.32 8.73 13.37
C ASP A 73 -4.00 8.21 12.79
N LEU A 74 -3.82 8.34 11.47
CA LEU A 74 -2.61 7.92 10.78
C LEU A 74 -1.40 8.81 11.11
N ASP A 75 -1.60 10.12 11.22
CA ASP A 75 -0.55 11.06 11.58
C ASP A 75 -0.08 10.82 13.02
N GLU A 76 -0.99 10.49 13.94
CA GLU A 76 -0.64 10.08 15.31
C GLU A 76 0.10 8.74 15.33
N PHE A 77 -0.33 7.75 14.55
CA PHE A 77 0.38 6.48 14.43
C PHE A 77 1.82 6.66 13.92
N VAL A 78 2.01 7.52 12.92
CA VAL A 78 3.34 7.88 12.41
C VAL A 78 4.16 8.63 13.46
N HIS A 79 3.54 9.49 14.27
CA HIS A 79 4.21 10.18 15.36
C HIS A 79 4.76 9.19 16.39
N ILE A 80 3.94 8.24 16.84
CA ILE A 80 4.33 7.22 17.81
C ILE A 80 5.48 6.36 17.28
N LEU A 81 5.39 5.86 16.04
CA LEU A 81 6.46 5.05 15.43
C LEU A 81 7.81 5.79 15.40
N LYS A 82 7.80 7.08 15.04
CA LYS A 82 9.02 7.90 15.03
C LYS A 82 9.55 8.15 16.44
N ALA A 83 8.67 8.33 17.42
CA ALA A 83 9.05 8.50 18.82
C ALA A 83 9.75 7.24 19.39
N GLU A 84 9.35 6.06 18.93
CA GLU A 84 9.99 4.77 19.22
C GLU A 84 11.29 4.53 18.39
N GLY A 85 11.72 5.50 17.59
CA GLY A 85 12.96 5.43 16.81
C GLY A 85 12.84 4.71 15.46
N VAL A 86 11.62 4.36 15.02
CA VAL A 86 11.37 3.70 13.73
C VAL A 86 11.43 4.71 12.58
N THR A 87 12.14 4.37 11.51
CA THR A 87 12.11 5.14 10.27
C THR A 87 10.77 4.92 9.55
N VAL A 88 10.00 5.98 9.35
CA VAL A 88 8.71 5.89 8.65
C VAL A 88 8.81 6.44 7.23
N ARG A 89 8.44 5.61 6.26
CA ARG A 89 8.34 5.93 4.83
C ARG A 89 6.88 6.02 4.42
N ARG A 90 6.58 6.83 3.40
CA ARG A 90 5.22 7.05 2.88
C ARG A 90 5.22 6.87 1.35
N PRO A 91 4.13 6.34 0.75
CA PRO A 91 3.99 6.26 -0.70
C PRO A 91 4.03 7.64 -1.37
N THR A 92 4.40 7.67 -2.64
CA THR A 92 4.32 8.88 -3.47
C THR A 92 2.85 9.21 -3.75
N PRO A 93 2.44 10.48 -3.71
CA PRO A 93 1.09 10.87 -4.13
C PRO A 93 0.75 10.34 -5.52
N TYR A 94 -0.41 9.72 -5.65
CA TYR A 94 -0.93 9.17 -6.88
C TYR A 94 -2.38 9.59 -7.07
N ASP A 95 -2.77 9.89 -8.30
CA ASP A 95 -4.14 10.30 -8.60
C ASP A 95 -5.01 9.08 -8.86
N PHE A 96 -5.68 8.61 -7.79
CA PHE A 96 -6.55 7.44 -7.85
C PHE A 96 -7.88 7.71 -8.56
N SER A 97 -8.23 8.97 -8.84
CA SER A 97 -9.50 9.33 -9.48
C SER A 97 -9.50 9.10 -11.00
N LYS A 98 -8.33 8.87 -11.59
CA LYS A 98 -8.21 8.70 -13.05
C LYS A 98 -8.75 7.34 -13.49
N PRO A 99 -9.66 7.32 -14.48
CA PRO A 99 -10.08 6.07 -15.10
C PRO A 99 -8.93 5.44 -15.88
N TYR A 100 -8.96 4.12 -16.00
CA TYR A 100 -8.00 3.36 -16.81
C TYR A 100 -8.64 2.10 -17.41
N SER A 101 -8.00 1.59 -18.45
CA SER A 101 -8.41 0.36 -19.12
C SER A 101 -7.22 -0.52 -19.46
N THR A 102 -7.51 -1.81 -19.56
CA THR A 102 -6.65 -2.85 -20.11
C THR A 102 -7.41 -3.50 -21.28
N PRO A 103 -6.80 -4.43 -22.03
CA PRO A 103 -7.53 -5.21 -23.03
C PRO A 103 -8.72 -6.02 -22.46
N ASP A 104 -8.71 -6.33 -21.15
CA ASP A 104 -9.67 -7.23 -20.51
C ASP A 104 -10.75 -6.51 -19.68
N PHE A 105 -10.50 -5.27 -19.24
CA PHE A 105 -11.45 -4.51 -18.44
C PHE A 105 -11.21 -3.00 -18.49
N GLU A 106 -12.24 -2.24 -18.15
CA GLU A 106 -12.17 -0.80 -17.91
C GLU A 106 -12.68 -0.51 -16.48
N ILE A 107 -12.18 0.56 -15.87
CA ILE A 107 -12.64 0.98 -14.54
C ILE A 107 -12.57 2.50 -14.36
N GLU A 108 -13.55 3.03 -13.63
CA GLU A 108 -13.76 4.47 -13.47
C GLU A 108 -12.69 5.14 -12.59
N SER A 109 -12.14 4.40 -11.63
CA SER A 109 -11.09 4.88 -10.73
C SER A 109 -10.28 3.73 -10.15
N SER A 110 -9.13 4.07 -9.57
CA SER A 110 -8.37 3.19 -8.70
C SER A 110 -8.96 3.18 -7.27
N CYS A 111 -8.23 2.62 -6.30
CA CYS A 111 -8.63 2.49 -4.90
C CYS A 111 -7.97 3.56 -4.01
N TYR A 112 -6.74 3.31 -3.54
CA TYR A 112 -6.00 4.19 -2.62
C TYR A 112 -4.54 3.71 -2.50
N ALA A 113 -3.70 4.35 -1.68
CA ALA A 113 -2.42 3.81 -1.21
C ALA A 113 -2.37 3.70 0.32
N LEU A 114 -3.48 3.22 0.90
CA LEU A 114 -3.67 3.13 2.35
C LEU A 114 -3.06 1.87 2.96
N MET A 115 -3.05 0.76 2.22
CA MET A 115 -2.69 -0.57 2.74
C MET A 115 -1.43 -1.13 2.05
N PRO A 116 -0.21 -0.66 2.38
CA PRO A 116 1.02 -1.20 1.79
C PRO A 116 1.16 -2.72 1.94
N ARG A 117 0.61 -3.28 3.03
CA ARG A 117 0.66 -4.72 3.33
C ARG A 117 -0.09 -5.58 2.32
N ASP A 118 -1.10 -5.04 1.66
CA ASP A 118 -1.84 -5.75 0.62
C ASP A 118 -1.05 -5.85 -0.69
N VAL A 119 -0.15 -4.89 -0.91
CA VAL A 119 0.52 -4.64 -2.21
C VAL A 119 1.95 -5.15 -2.20
N LEU A 120 2.65 -5.04 -1.06
CA LEU A 120 4.06 -5.38 -0.91
C LEU A 120 4.24 -6.45 0.17
N LEU A 121 4.91 -7.53 -0.21
CA LEU A 121 5.43 -8.54 0.70
C LEU A 121 6.95 -8.45 0.74
N VAL A 122 7.52 -8.57 1.94
CA VAL A 122 8.98 -8.58 2.11
C VAL A 122 9.40 -9.90 2.78
N ILE A 123 10.36 -10.60 2.18
CA ILE A 123 10.95 -11.84 2.71
C ILE A 123 12.47 -11.77 2.58
N GLY A 124 13.17 -11.74 3.71
CA GLY A 124 14.59 -11.43 3.77
C GLY A 124 14.87 -10.08 3.15
N ASP A 125 15.71 -10.07 2.11
CA ASP A 125 16.10 -8.90 1.33
C ASP A 125 15.28 -8.67 0.05
N GLN A 126 14.16 -9.38 -0.11
CA GLN A 126 13.34 -9.35 -1.31
C GLN A 126 12.00 -8.66 -1.07
N ILE A 127 11.73 -7.62 -1.87
CA ILE A 127 10.41 -7.00 -2.02
C ILE A 127 9.68 -7.69 -3.17
N ILE A 128 8.44 -8.11 -2.93
CA ILE A 128 7.55 -8.77 -3.88
C ILE A 128 6.30 -7.90 -4.02
N GLU A 129 5.98 -7.45 -5.23
CA GLU A 129 4.68 -6.84 -5.53
C GLU A 129 3.64 -7.95 -5.73
N ALA A 130 2.54 -7.88 -4.98
CA ALA A 130 1.45 -8.85 -5.06
C ALA A 130 0.57 -8.61 -6.30
N PRO A 131 0.05 -9.68 -6.93
CA PRO A 131 -0.91 -9.54 -8.01
C PRO A 131 -2.31 -9.34 -7.42
N MET A 132 -2.82 -8.11 -7.54
CA MET A 132 -4.07 -7.73 -6.90
C MET A 132 -5.27 -8.41 -7.58
N GLY A 133 -6.21 -8.91 -6.78
CA GLY A 133 -7.44 -9.55 -7.31
C GLY A 133 -8.54 -8.58 -7.74
N TRP A 134 -8.51 -7.34 -7.23
CA TRP A 134 -9.50 -6.32 -7.55
C TRP A 134 -9.04 -5.50 -8.75
N ARG A 135 -9.92 -5.32 -9.75
CA ARG A 135 -9.62 -4.46 -10.92
C ARG A 135 -9.21 -3.05 -10.51
N SER A 136 -9.85 -2.47 -9.49
CA SER A 136 -9.55 -1.12 -8.97
C SER A 136 -8.17 -1.00 -8.31
N ARG A 137 -7.52 -2.13 -8.00
CA ARG A 137 -6.21 -2.18 -7.35
C ARG A 137 -5.07 -2.56 -8.29
N TYR A 138 -5.35 -2.74 -9.59
CA TYR A 138 -4.38 -3.20 -10.58
C TYR A 138 -3.11 -2.34 -10.64
N TYR A 139 -3.27 -1.02 -10.61
CA TYR A 139 -2.17 -0.05 -10.61
C TYR A 139 -1.81 0.50 -9.21
N GLU A 140 -2.32 -0.09 -8.12
CA GLU A 140 -2.08 0.42 -6.76
C GLU A 140 -0.59 0.44 -6.40
N HIS A 141 0.15 -0.55 -6.89
CA HIS A 141 1.59 -0.66 -6.72
C HIS A 141 2.39 0.53 -7.29
N HIS A 142 1.81 1.34 -8.19
CA HIS A 142 2.45 2.56 -8.72
C HIS A 142 2.81 3.57 -7.63
N ALA A 143 1.98 3.70 -6.58
CA ALA A 143 2.23 4.63 -5.48
C ALA A 143 3.52 4.28 -4.69
N TYR A 144 3.99 3.04 -4.80
CA TYR A 144 5.16 2.53 -4.06
C TYR A 144 6.41 2.35 -4.93
N LYS A 145 6.33 2.60 -6.25
CA LYS A 145 7.44 2.37 -7.18
C LYS A 145 8.69 3.18 -6.83
N ASP A 146 8.54 4.41 -6.35
CA ASP A 146 9.69 5.25 -5.98
C ASP A 146 10.47 4.66 -4.80
N LEU A 147 9.76 4.19 -3.77
CA LEU A 147 10.36 3.48 -2.64
C LEU A 147 11.04 2.18 -3.11
N CYS A 148 10.36 1.35 -3.90
CA CYS A 148 10.92 0.10 -4.40
C CYS A 148 12.19 0.32 -5.24
N LYS A 149 12.18 1.33 -6.13
CA LYS A 149 13.36 1.74 -6.91
C LYS A 149 14.51 2.21 -6.00
N GLU A 150 14.21 2.92 -4.91
CA GLU A 150 15.23 3.36 -3.96
C GLU A 150 15.89 2.16 -3.25
N TYR A 151 15.10 1.24 -2.72
CA TYR A 151 15.63 0.05 -2.05
C TYR A 151 16.40 -0.85 -3.01
N PHE A 152 15.89 -1.02 -4.24
CA PHE A 152 16.58 -1.77 -5.29
C PHE A 152 17.97 -1.19 -5.59
N LYS A 153 18.08 0.14 -5.73
CA LYS A 153 19.37 0.82 -5.93
C LYS A 153 20.33 0.66 -4.74
N LYS A 154 19.79 0.44 -3.54
CA LYS A 154 20.54 0.17 -2.31
C LYS A 154 20.81 -1.32 -2.06
N GLY A 155 20.49 -2.20 -3.03
CA GLY A 155 20.85 -3.62 -3.01
C GLY A 155 19.72 -4.58 -2.63
N ALA A 156 18.50 -4.10 -2.38
CA ALA A 156 17.36 -5.00 -2.19
C ALA A 156 17.01 -5.73 -3.49
N ARG A 157 16.56 -6.99 -3.39
CA ARG A 157 15.96 -7.71 -4.51
C ARG A 157 14.53 -7.22 -4.68
N TRP A 158 14.08 -7.02 -5.92
CA TRP A 158 12.73 -6.54 -6.20
C TRP A 158 12.14 -7.31 -7.37
N VAL A 159 10.97 -7.91 -7.15
CA VAL A 159 10.22 -8.67 -8.15
C VAL A 159 8.75 -8.26 -8.12
N SER A 160 8.08 -8.45 -9.24
CA SER A 160 6.63 -8.32 -9.35
C SER A 160 6.06 -9.69 -9.68
N ALA A 161 5.05 -10.13 -8.94
CA ALA A 161 4.36 -11.37 -9.25
C ALA A 161 3.56 -11.22 -10.56
N PRO A 162 3.31 -12.32 -11.30
CA PRO A 162 2.51 -12.30 -12.53
C PRO A 162 1.08 -11.80 -12.31
#